data_AF-A0A348V9F6-F1
#
_entry.id   AF-A0A348V9F6-F1
#
_cell.length_a   1.000
_cell.length_b   1.000
_cell.length_c   1.000
_cell.angle_alpha   90.00
_cell.angle_beta   90.00
_cell.angle_gamma   90.00
#
_symmetry.space_group_name_H-M   'P 1'
#
loop_
_entity.id
_entity.type
_entity.pdbx_description
1 polymer ?
#
loop_
_entity_poly.entity_id
_entity_poly.type
_entity_poly.pdbx_seq_one_letter_code
_entity_poly.pdbx_strand_id
1 'polypeptide(L)'
;MENRREFIKKVSAGMAAVAIGGTRFDLSARSYSRIPGANEKIRVGVVGFSDRFRSSLLPSFMDHAEKLNFELVSLSDIWNRRREEGKAYIRQKTGW
;
A
#
# COMPACT_ATOMS: atom_id res chain seq x y z
N MET A 1 12.09 -19.81 33.66
CA MET A 1 11.05 -19.98 32.62
C MET A 1 10.40 -18.63 32.42
N GLU A 2 10.51 -18.04 31.23
CA GLU A 2 9.83 -16.77 30.94
C GLU A 2 8.32 -16.99 30.87
N ASN A 3 7.56 -16.20 31.63
CA ASN A 3 6.10 -16.20 31.57
C ASN A 3 5.66 -15.32 30.39
N ARG A 4 4.59 -15.72 29.67
CA ARG A 4 3.97 -14.95 28.58
C ARG A 4 3.80 -13.46 28.90
N ARG A 5 3.49 -13.12 30.15
CA ARG A 5 3.37 -11.72 30.59
C ARG A 5 4.71 -10.97 30.56
N GLU A 6 5.80 -11.61 30.97
CA GLU A 6 7.14 -11.02 30.91
C GLU A 6 7.62 -10.90 29.47
N PHE A 7 7.34 -11.90 28.64
CA PHE A 7 7.61 -11.83 27.20
C PHE A 7 6.86 -10.66 26.56
N ILE A 8 5.55 -10.52 26.80
CA ILE A 8 4.76 -9.40 26.27
C ILE A 8 5.32 -8.06 26.76
N LYS A 9 5.68 -7.93 28.05
CA LYS A 9 6.27 -6.71 28.60
C LYS A 9 7.64 -6.38 27.98
N LYS A 10 8.49 -7.38 27.74
CA LYS A 10 9.80 -7.19 27.10
C LYS A 10 9.65 -6.81 25.63
N VAL A 11 8.72 -7.44 24.90
CA VAL A 11 8.44 -7.10 23.51
C VAL A 11 7.84 -5.70 23.40
N SER A 12 6.87 -5.33 24.24
CA SER A 12 6.28 -3.99 24.22
C SER A 12 7.25 -2.91 24.69
N ALA A 13 8.09 -3.17 25.69
CA ALA A 13 9.16 -2.26 26.10
C ALA A 13 10.26 -2.14 25.02
N GLY A 14 10.63 -3.23 24.35
CA GLY A 14 11.57 -3.24 23.23
C GLY A 14 11.05 -2.46 22.02
N MET A 15 9.77 -2.62 21.68
CA MET A 15 9.10 -1.85 20.62
C MET A 15 8.98 -0.36 20.99
N ALA A 16 8.68 -0.03 22.26
CA ALA A 16 8.64 1.34 22.74
C ALA A 16 10.04 1.99 22.75
N ALA A 17 11.09 1.24 23.11
CA ALA A 17 12.48 1.70 23.03
C ALA A 17 12.93 1.93 21.59
N VAL A 18 12.48 1.11 20.63
CA VAL A 18 12.70 1.33 19.19
C VAL A 18 11.94 2.57 18.70
N ALA A 19 10.74 2.83 19.21
CA ALA A 19 9.94 4.01 18.86
C ALA A 19 10.48 5.32 19.48
N ILE A 20 11.05 5.27 20.68
CA ILE A 20 11.50 6.47 21.43
C ILE A 20 13.01 6.73 21.24
N GLY A 21 13.83 5.69 21.06
CA GLY A 21 15.29 5.80 20.90
C GLY A 21 15.79 5.85 19.45
N GLY A 22 14.88 5.80 18.47
CA GLY A 22 15.20 5.62 17.05
C GLY A 22 15.48 6.91 16.29
N THR A 23 16.54 7.66 16.61
CA THR A 23 17.07 8.73 15.73
C THR A 23 17.70 8.21 14.43
N ARG A 24 17.34 6.99 14.00
CA ARG A 24 17.86 6.27 12.82
C ARG A 24 16.78 5.59 11.96
N PHE A 25 15.50 5.67 12.35
CA PHE A 25 14.40 5.22 11.51
C PHE A 25 13.43 6.39 11.35
N ASP A 26 13.54 7.12 10.24
CA ASP A 26 12.60 8.17 9.79
C ASP A 26 11.22 7.57 9.44
N LEU A 27 10.58 6.89 10.40
CA LEU A 27 9.22 6.41 10.28
C LEU A 27 8.29 7.61 10.51
N SER A 28 8.12 8.42 9.47
CA SER A 28 7.12 9.48 9.46
C SER A 28 5.74 8.96 9.88
N ALA A 29 4.84 9.83 10.37
CA ALA A 29 3.46 9.45 10.71
C ALA A 29 2.74 8.70 9.55
N ARG A 30 3.12 9.02 8.30
CA ARG A 30 2.66 8.35 7.08
C ARG A 30 3.19 6.92 6.94
N SER A 31 4.37 6.62 7.47
CA SER A 31 4.91 5.26 7.54
C SER A 31 4.19 4.44 8.61
N TYR A 32 3.92 5.03 9.78
CA TYR A 32 3.14 4.38 10.84
C TYR A 32 1.70 4.07 10.40
N SER A 33 1.04 4.98 9.69
CA SER A 33 -0.32 4.75 9.17
C SER A 33 -0.42 3.64 8.13
N ARG A 34 0.71 3.20 7.57
CA ARG A 34 0.79 2.09 6.59
C ARG A 34 1.02 0.72 7.24
N ILE A 35 1.37 0.67 8.52
CA ILE A 35 1.66 -0.59 9.24
C ILE A 35 0.38 -1.44 9.45
N PRO A 36 -0.75 -0.87 9.90
CA PRO A 36 -1.98 -1.66 10.06
C PRO A 36 -2.46 -2.23 8.72
N GLY A 37 -2.70 -3.54 8.67
CA GLY A 37 -3.17 -4.22 7.46
C GLY A 37 -2.12 -4.43 6.37
N ALA A 38 -0.83 -4.15 6.66
CA ALA A 38 0.25 -4.26 5.69
C ALA A 38 0.54 -5.70 5.26
N ASN A 39 0.38 -6.67 6.18
CA ASN A 39 0.65 -8.09 5.90
C ASN A 39 -0.44 -8.70 5.01
N GLU A 40 -1.63 -8.12 5.04
CA GLU A 40 -2.80 -8.55 4.28
C GLU A 40 -2.96 -7.75 2.97
N LYS A 41 -2.13 -6.72 2.75
CA LYS A 41 -2.26 -5.80 1.62
C LYS A 41 -1.61 -6.36 0.37
N ILE A 42 -2.41 -6.52 -0.69
CA ILE A 42 -1.90 -6.98 -1.99
C ILE A 42 -1.68 -5.77 -2.89
N ARG A 43 -0.43 -5.59 -3.32
CA ARG A 43 -0.03 -4.49 -4.20
C ARG A 43 -0.06 -4.92 -5.64
N VAL A 44 -0.86 -4.23 -6.45
CA VAL A 44 -1.11 -4.59 -7.85
C VAL A 44 -0.51 -3.52 -8.76
N GLY A 45 0.30 -3.98 -9.70
CA GLY A 45 0.80 -3.17 -10.81
C GLY A 45 0.04 -3.49 -12.10
N VAL A 46 -0.27 -2.46 -12.88
CA VAL A 46 -0.95 -2.62 -14.16
C VAL A 46 0.08 -2.56 -15.29
N VAL A 47 -0.02 -3.50 -16.23
CA VAL A 47 0.80 -3.51 -17.45
C VAL A 47 -0.11 -3.36 -18.65
N GLY A 48 0.07 -2.26 -19.39
CA GLY A 48 -0.68 -1.91 -20.58
C GLY A 48 -1.94 -1.10 -20.27
N PHE A 49 -1.90 0.20 -20.59
CA PHE A 49 -3.10 1.03 -20.58
C PHE A 49 -3.85 0.84 -21.89
N SER A 50 -5.09 0.36 -21.82
CA SER A 50 -5.91 -0.03 -22.99
C SER A 50 -7.39 0.29 -22.78
N ASP A 51 -8.21 0.10 -23.81
CA ASP A 51 -9.67 0.24 -23.70
C ASP A 51 -10.26 -0.72 -22.67
N ARG A 52 -9.80 -1.98 -22.68
CA ARG A 52 -10.21 -2.99 -21.69
C ARG A 52 -9.87 -2.57 -20.27
N PHE A 53 -8.72 -1.92 -20.07
CA PHE A 53 -8.37 -1.39 -18.76
C PHE A 53 -9.37 -0.32 -18.31
N ARG A 54 -9.72 0.62 -19.20
CA ARG A 54 -10.64 1.71 -18.90
C ARG A 54 -12.06 1.24 -18.60
N SER A 55 -12.59 0.33 -19.40
CA SER A 55 -13.99 -0.08 -19.35
C SER A 55 -14.29 -1.23 -18.40
N SER A 56 -13.31 -2.08 -18.08
CA SER A 56 -13.54 -3.31 -17.30
C SER A 56 -12.55 -3.46 -16.16
N LEU A 57 -11.24 -3.48 -16.42
CA LEU A 57 -10.29 -3.88 -15.37
C LEU A 57 -10.22 -2.87 -14.23
N LEU A 58 -10.16 -1.57 -14.52
CA LEU A 58 -10.11 -0.56 -13.47
C LEU A 58 -11.43 -0.49 -12.68
N PRO A 59 -12.63 -0.40 -13.31
CA PRO A 59 -13.89 -0.45 -12.57
C PRO A 59 -14.01 -1.68 -11.65
N SER A 60 -13.80 -2.89 -12.19
CA SER A 60 -13.91 -4.11 -11.40
C SER A 60 -12.84 -4.21 -10.29
N PHE A 61 -11.64 -3.66 -10.53
CA PHE A 61 -10.63 -3.57 -9.47
C PHE A 61 -11.11 -2.66 -8.35
N MET A 62 -11.63 -1.47 -8.67
CA MET A 62 -12.09 -0.50 -7.67
C MET A 62 -13.28 -1.03 -6.85
N ASP A 63 -14.20 -1.78 -7.48
CA ASP A 63 -15.36 -2.40 -6.80
C ASP A 63 -14.95 -3.43 -5.73
N HIS A 64 -13.76 -4.02 -5.84
CA HIS A 64 -13.29 -5.07 -4.95
C HIS A 64 -12.07 -4.68 -4.09
N ALA A 65 -11.39 -3.58 -4.45
CA ALA A 65 -10.09 -3.23 -3.87
C ALA A 65 -10.15 -3.05 -2.36
N GLU A 66 -11.15 -2.34 -1.83
CA GLU A 66 -11.27 -2.12 -0.39
C GLU A 66 -11.55 -3.43 0.36
N LYS A 67 -12.55 -4.20 -0.09
CA LYS A 67 -12.97 -5.45 0.55
C LYS A 67 -11.88 -6.51 0.57
N LEU A 68 -11.05 -6.56 -0.47
CA LEU A 68 -9.95 -7.53 -0.60
C LEU A 68 -8.58 -6.97 -0.19
N ASN A 69 -8.53 -5.73 0.32
CA ASN A 69 -7.30 -5.04 0.73
C ASN A 69 -6.25 -4.94 -0.41
N PHE A 70 -6.70 -4.62 -1.62
CA PHE A 70 -5.83 -4.40 -2.78
C PHE A 70 -5.47 -2.93 -2.93
N GLU A 71 -4.21 -2.66 -3.30
CA GLU A 71 -3.69 -1.33 -3.56
C GLU A 71 -3.10 -1.30 -4.98
N LEU A 72 -3.63 -0.42 -5.84
CA LEU A 72 -3.01 -0.13 -7.13
C LEU A 72 -1.77 0.75 -6.89
N VAL A 73 -0.59 0.27 -7.28
CA VAL A 73 0.68 0.96 -6.97
C VAL A 73 1.44 1.48 -8.19
N SER A 74 1.16 0.96 -9.38
CA SER A 74 1.91 1.33 -10.58
C SER A 74 1.13 1.11 -11.87
N LEU A 75 1.53 1.86 -12.89
CA LEU A 75 1.12 1.68 -14.28
C LEU A 75 2.37 1.62 -15.15
N SER A 76 2.47 0.56 -15.93
CA SER A 76 3.50 0.35 -16.95
C SER A 76 2.85 0.30 -18.33
N ASP A 77 3.54 0.83 -19.33
CA ASP A 77 3.20 0.71 -20.75
C ASP A 77 4.48 0.93 -21.57
N ILE A 78 4.56 0.36 -22.76
CA ILE A 78 5.71 0.57 -23.66
C ILE A 78 5.71 1.99 -24.24
N TRP A 79 4.54 2.62 -24.37
CA TRP A 79 4.39 3.95 -24.97
C TRP A 79 4.30 5.04 -23.90
N ASN A 80 5.18 6.03 -23.98
CA ASN A 80 5.17 7.19 -23.07
C ASN A 80 3.79 7.87 -23.05
N ARG A 81 3.19 8.09 -24.23
CA ARG A 81 1.86 8.68 -24.37
C ARG A 81 0.80 7.92 -23.55
N ARG A 82 0.80 6.59 -23.62
CA ARG A 82 -0.17 5.74 -22.91
C ARG A 82 0.04 5.76 -21.40
N ARG A 83 1.29 5.85 -20.94
CA ARG A 83 1.57 6.04 -19.50
C ARG A 83 1.04 7.38 -19.00
N GLU A 84 1.24 8.46 -19.74
CA GLU A 84 0.72 9.78 -19.36
C GLU A 84 -0.82 9.83 -19.37
N GLU A 85 -1.45 9.34 -20.44
CA GLU A 85 -2.91 9.25 -20.53
C GLU A 85 -3.49 8.36 -19.43
N GLY A 86 -2.88 7.21 -19.17
CA GLY A 86 -3.34 6.27 -18.16
C GLY A 86 -3.16 6.80 -16.75
N LYS A 87 -2.04 7.47 -16.47
CA LYS A 87 -1.83 8.19 -15.21
C LYS A 87 -2.91 9.24 -15.01
N ALA A 88 -3.14 10.13 -15.98
CA ALA A 88 -4.17 11.15 -15.89
C ALA A 88 -5.57 10.54 -15.65
N TYR A 89 -5.92 9.47 -16.38
CA TYR A 89 -7.18 8.76 -16.21
C TYR A 89 -7.35 8.15 -14.82
N ILE A 90 -6.33 7.43 -14.31
CA ILE A 90 -6.38 6.81 -12.98
C ILE A 90 -6.52 7.90 -11.91
N ARG A 91 -5.71 8.97 -11.97
CA ARG A 91 -5.79 10.09 -11.03
C ARG A 91 -7.19 10.70 -10.97
N GLN A 92 -7.80 10.93 -12.13
CA GLN A 92 -9.16 11.46 -12.22
C GLN A 92 -10.19 10.54 -11.55
N LYS A 93 -10.02 9.22 -11.65
CA LYS A 93 -11.00 8.23 -11.15
C LYS A 93 -10.79 7.84 -9.69
N THR A 94 -9.55 7.85 -9.21
CA THR A 94 -9.20 7.29 -7.89
C THR A 94 -8.65 8.32 -6.90
N GLY A 95 -8.37 9.55 -7.33
CA GLY A 95 -7.79 10.59 -6.48
C GLY A 95 -6.30 10.41 -6.16
N TRP A 96 -5.62 9.51 -6.89
CA TRP A 96 -4.17 9.30 -6.85
C TRP A 96 -3.36 10.40 -7.56
#